data_AF-A0A3A9G2K6-F1
#
_entry.id   AF-A0A3A9G2K6-F1
#
_cell.length_a   1.000
_cell.length_b   1.000
_cell.length_c   1.000
_cell.angle_alpha   90.00
_cell.angle_beta   90.00
_cell.angle_gamma   90.00
#
_symmetry.space_group_name_H-M   'P 1'
#
loop_
_entity.id
_entity.type
_entity.pdbx_description
1 polymer ?
#
loop_
_entity_poly.entity_id
_entity_poly.type
_entity_poly.pdbx_seq_one_letter_code
_entity_poly.pdbx_strand_id
1 'polypeptide(L)'
;MAQKDKPPQLTMLEAKGIFARDCFRFQDQPEVYYCITRNKRFVGLNGEEMPLSEDDIWERYDIIEKISRAAFAQAQSEYRDRLWQARGQPNTLELASLAPAFLDAYCNHYEDRKWQAVCRYEEETLRRLLDLSMETLFPHEAGTYRDRQRTYQQMYRDLVLAKAAQAAG
;
A
#
# COMPACT_ATOMS: atom_id res chain seq x y z
N MET A 1 -28.18 -25.81 -20.80
CA MET A 1 -27.09 -25.52 -19.83
C MET A 1 -27.34 -24.12 -19.33
N ALA A 2 -27.77 -23.96 -18.07
CA ALA A 2 -28.11 -22.65 -17.53
C ALA A 2 -26.87 -21.76 -17.49
N GLN A 3 -26.87 -20.65 -18.23
CA GLN A 3 -26.00 -19.53 -17.92
C GLN A 3 -26.37 -19.12 -16.49
N LYS A 4 -25.47 -19.35 -15.53
CA LYS A 4 -25.60 -18.72 -14.21
C LYS A 4 -25.64 -17.23 -14.48
N ASP A 5 -26.80 -16.61 -14.23
CA ASP A 5 -27.06 -15.19 -14.47
C ASP A 5 -25.88 -14.36 -13.98
N LYS A 6 -25.18 -13.73 -14.93
CA LYS A 6 -24.13 -12.77 -14.61
C LYS A 6 -24.82 -11.61 -13.88
N PRO A 7 -24.31 -11.18 -12.71
CA PRO A 7 -24.88 -10.03 -12.01
C PRO A 7 -25.05 -8.84 -12.97
N PRO A 8 -26.23 -8.21 -13.02
CA PRO A 8 -26.56 -7.20 -14.03
C PRO A 8 -25.58 -6.01 -14.01
N GLN A 9 -25.06 -5.66 -12.83
CA GLN A 9 -24.00 -4.64 -12.65
C GLN A 9 -22.79 -4.88 -13.57
N LEU A 10 -22.34 -6.13 -13.65
CA LEU A 10 -21.16 -6.50 -14.42
C LEU A 10 -21.45 -6.45 -15.91
N THR A 11 -22.64 -6.87 -16.33
CA THR A 11 -23.07 -6.78 -17.73
C THR A 11 -23.06 -5.32 -18.20
N MET A 12 -23.53 -4.39 -17.36
CA MET A 12 -23.51 -2.96 -17.65
C MET A 12 -22.08 -2.40 -17.75
N LEU A 13 -21.20 -2.77 -16.80
CA LEU A 13 -19.81 -2.34 -16.80
C LEU A 13 -19.03 -2.88 -18.01
N GLU A 14 -19.28 -4.12 -18.41
CA GLU A 14 -18.67 -4.73 -19.60
C GLU A 14 -19.08 -4.01 -20.89
N ALA A 15 -20.32 -3.51 -20.97
CA ALA A 15 -20.76 -2.67 -22.09
C ALA A 15 -20.00 -1.33 -22.18
N LYS A 16 -19.42 -0.87 -21.07
CA LYS A 16 -18.47 0.27 -21.01
C LYS A 16 -17.01 -0.18 -21.16
N GLY A 17 -16.75 -1.45 -21.48
CA GLY A 17 -15.42 -2.01 -21.63
C GLY A 17 -14.65 -2.20 -20.32
N ILE A 18 -15.35 -2.29 -19.18
CA ILE A 18 -14.78 -2.55 -17.85
C ILE A 18 -15.03 -4.00 -17.48
N PHE A 19 -13.97 -4.78 -17.32
CA PHE A 19 -14.04 -6.22 -17.08
C PHE A 19 -13.48 -6.59 -15.70
N ALA A 20 -13.52 -7.88 -15.38
CA ALA A 20 -12.81 -8.39 -14.20
C ALA A 20 -11.33 -7.97 -14.23
N ARG A 21 -10.83 -7.52 -13.08
CA ARG A 21 -9.50 -6.94 -12.83
C ARG A 21 -9.29 -5.51 -13.31
N ASP A 22 -10.27 -4.92 -14.00
CA ASP A 22 -10.27 -3.49 -14.30
C ASP A 22 -10.74 -2.67 -13.10
N CYS A 23 -10.45 -1.38 -13.17
CA CYS A 23 -10.81 -0.40 -12.16
C CYS A 23 -11.63 0.70 -12.80
N PHE A 24 -12.51 1.31 -12.04
CA PHE A 24 -13.34 2.43 -12.47
C PHE A 24 -13.68 3.34 -11.30
N ARG A 25 -14.27 4.49 -11.60
CA ARG A 25 -14.89 5.40 -10.64
C ARG A 25 -16.10 6.08 -11.28
N PHE A 26 -16.89 6.74 -10.46
CA PHE A 26 -17.93 7.65 -10.96
C PHE A 26 -17.40 9.09 -10.94
N GLN A 27 -17.69 9.89 -11.98
CA GLN A 27 -17.18 11.25 -12.09
C GLN A 27 -17.72 12.20 -11.00
N ASP A 28 -18.90 11.91 -10.45
CA ASP A 28 -19.50 12.65 -9.33
C ASP A 28 -18.85 12.32 -7.97
N GLN A 29 -18.05 11.25 -7.91
CA GLN A 29 -17.32 10.79 -6.71
C GLN A 29 -15.85 10.52 -7.03
N PRO A 30 -15.05 11.55 -7.35
CA PRO A 30 -13.68 11.39 -7.85
C PRO A 30 -12.70 10.75 -6.84
N GLU A 31 -13.03 10.78 -5.55
CA GLU A 31 -12.26 10.17 -4.46
C GLU A 31 -12.64 8.70 -4.20
N VAL A 32 -13.71 8.20 -4.83
CA VAL A 32 -14.20 6.82 -4.63
C VAL A 32 -13.80 5.97 -5.83
N TYR A 33 -13.03 4.92 -5.56
CA TYR A 33 -12.47 4.05 -6.58
C TYR A 33 -12.98 2.63 -6.39
N TYR A 34 -13.27 1.95 -7.49
CA TYR A 34 -13.68 0.57 -7.51
C TYR A 34 -12.73 -0.27 -8.36
N CYS A 35 -12.38 -1.46 -7.87
CA CYS A 35 -11.70 -2.48 -8.65
C CYS A 35 -12.53 -3.76 -8.66
N ILE A 36 -12.69 -4.37 -9.83
CA ILE A 36 -13.41 -5.63 -9.98
C ILE A 36 -12.42 -6.77 -9.72
N THR A 37 -12.63 -7.53 -8.65
CA THR A 37 -11.80 -8.71 -8.36
C THR A 37 -12.02 -9.83 -9.38
N ARG A 38 -11.13 -10.83 -9.39
CA ARG A 38 -11.31 -12.04 -10.21
C ARG A 38 -12.62 -12.78 -9.90
N ASN A 39 -13.08 -12.67 -8.66
CA ASN A 39 -14.32 -13.27 -8.18
C ASN A 39 -15.54 -12.35 -8.37
N LYS A 40 -15.41 -11.32 -9.22
CA LYS A 40 -16.49 -10.40 -9.61
C LYS A 40 -17.09 -9.59 -8.46
N ARG A 41 -16.30 -9.36 -7.42
CA ARG A 41 -16.64 -8.43 -6.32
C ARG A 41 -15.99 -7.08 -6.55
N PHE A 42 -16.64 -6.03 -6.08
CA PHE A 42 -16.11 -4.66 -6.11
C PHE A 42 -15.34 -4.39 -4.82
N VAL A 43 -14.14 -3.84 -4.94
CA VAL A 43 -13.31 -3.45 -3.78
C VAL A 43 -12.85 -2.01 -3.88
N GLY A 44 -12.75 -1.35 -2.73
CA GLY A 44 -12.29 0.03 -2.59
C GLY A 44 -10.78 0.16 -2.44
N LEU A 45 -10.32 1.39 -2.17
CA LEU A 45 -8.90 1.69 -1.96
C LEU A 45 -8.31 0.96 -0.75
N ASN A 46 -9.10 0.77 0.30
CA ASN A 46 -8.72 0.01 1.50
C ASN A 46 -8.68 -1.52 1.27
N GLY A 47 -9.12 -2.01 0.10
CA GLY A 47 -9.21 -3.43 -0.21
C GLY A 47 -10.44 -4.13 0.39
N GLU A 48 -11.32 -3.40 1.07
CA GLU A 48 -12.58 -3.91 1.56
C GLU A 48 -13.60 -3.98 0.42
N GLU A 49 -14.56 -4.89 0.58
CA GLU A 49 -15.65 -5.07 -0.37
C GLU A 49 -16.60 -3.87 -0.30
N MET A 50 -16.83 -3.23 -1.45
CA MET A 50 -17.75 -2.11 -1.60
C MET A 50 -18.88 -2.55 -2.52
N PRO A 51 -19.94 -3.19 -1.99
CA PRO A 51 -21.02 -3.70 -2.82
C PRO A 51 -21.68 -2.55 -3.59
N LEU A 52 -21.96 -2.80 -4.87
CA LEU A 52 -22.73 -1.92 -5.73
C LEU A 52 -23.97 -2.68 -6.20
N SER A 53 -25.12 -2.06 -6.05
CA SER A 53 -26.38 -2.58 -6.58
C SER A 53 -26.48 -2.34 -8.09
N GLU A 54 -27.52 -2.89 -8.71
CA GLU A 54 -27.84 -2.61 -10.12
C GLU A 54 -28.20 -1.14 -10.31
N ASP A 55 -29.05 -0.62 -9.43
CA ASP A 55 -29.50 0.77 -9.45
C ASP A 55 -28.30 1.73 -9.30
N ASP A 56 -27.32 1.42 -8.45
CA ASP A 56 -26.12 2.27 -8.27
C ASP A 56 -25.32 2.46 -9.56
N ILE A 57 -25.18 1.39 -10.35
CA ILE A 57 -24.49 1.42 -11.65
C ILE A 57 -25.37 2.11 -12.70
N TRP A 58 -26.68 1.86 -12.68
CA TRP A 58 -27.62 2.39 -13.64
C TRP A 58 -27.79 3.90 -13.52
N GLU A 59 -27.99 4.41 -12.30
CA GLU A 59 -28.13 5.85 -12.02
C GLU A 59 -26.89 6.64 -12.44
N ARG A 60 -25.71 6.01 -12.40
CA ARG A 60 -24.42 6.65 -12.68
C ARG A 60 -23.80 6.18 -13.99
N TYR A 61 -24.57 5.49 -14.83
CA TYR A 61 -24.04 4.75 -15.98
C TYR A 61 -23.24 5.63 -16.96
N ASP A 62 -23.73 6.84 -17.19
CA ASP A 62 -23.12 7.79 -18.13
C ASP A 62 -21.86 8.46 -17.59
N ILE A 63 -21.70 8.47 -16.27
CA ILE A 63 -20.56 9.08 -15.57
C ILE A 63 -19.55 8.05 -15.07
N ILE A 64 -19.63 6.80 -15.53
CA ILE A 64 -18.61 5.78 -15.25
C ILE A 64 -17.35 6.08 -16.06
N GLU A 65 -16.24 6.23 -15.35
CA GLU A 65 -14.91 6.40 -15.93
C GLU A 65 -14.07 5.15 -15.66
N LYS A 66 -13.60 4.48 -16.72
CA LYS A 66 -12.59 3.43 -16.60
C LYS A 66 -11.25 4.07 -16.27
N ILE A 67 -10.57 3.55 -15.26
CA ILE A 67 -9.24 4.02 -14.85
C ILE A 67 -8.21 2.90 -15.01
N SER A 68 -6.95 3.30 -15.20
CA SER A 68 -5.86 2.34 -15.27
C SER A 68 -5.60 1.68 -13.92
N ARG A 69 -5.07 0.46 -13.95
CA ARG A 69 -4.64 -0.24 -12.72
C ARG A 69 -3.51 0.51 -12.01
N ALA A 70 -2.67 1.22 -12.76
CA ALA A 70 -1.63 2.08 -12.19
C ALA A 70 -2.24 3.27 -11.43
N ALA A 71 -3.26 3.93 -12.00
CA ALA A 71 -3.96 5.02 -11.32
C ALA A 71 -4.66 4.54 -10.03
N PHE A 72 -5.31 3.37 -10.06
CA PHE A 72 -5.89 2.78 -8.86
C PHE A 72 -4.83 2.47 -7.79
N ALA A 73 -3.69 1.89 -8.18
CA ALA A 73 -2.60 1.59 -7.25
C ALA A 73 -2.00 2.87 -6.63
N GLN A 74 -1.86 3.93 -7.42
CA GLN A 74 -1.43 5.25 -6.94
C GLN A 74 -2.43 5.80 -5.91
N ALA A 75 -3.72 5.80 -6.22
CA ALA A 75 -4.77 6.23 -5.30
C ALA A 75 -4.79 5.39 -4.00
N GLN A 76 -4.52 4.08 -4.07
CA GLN A 76 -4.37 3.23 -2.89
C GLN A 76 -3.18 3.65 -2.03
N SER A 77 -2.05 3.99 -2.65
CA SER A 77 -0.87 4.49 -1.93
C SER A 77 -1.17 5.80 -1.22
N GLU A 78 -1.81 6.74 -1.91
CA GLU A 78 -2.19 8.04 -1.35
C GLU A 78 -3.21 7.90 -0.21
N TYR A 79 -4.21 7.02 -0.36
CA TYR A 79 -5.16 6.70 0.69
C TYR A 79 -4.47 6.18 1.95
N ARG A 80 -3.51 5.25 1.79
CA ARG A 80 -2.69 4.76 2.91
C ARG A 80 -1.88 5.89 3.52
N ASP A 81 -1.19 6.69 2.72
CA ASP A 81 -0.40 7.80 3.26
C ASP A 81 -1.24 8.79 4.07
N ARG A 82 -2.46 9.13 3.62
CA ARG A 82 -3.41 9.95 4.40
C ARG A 82 -3.75 9.31 5.74
N LEU A 83 -4.03 8.00 5.78
CA LEU A 83 -4.32 7.28 7.02
C LEU A 83 -3.13 7.28 7.98
N TRP A 84 -1.90 7.15 7.47
CA TRP A 84 -0.69 7.14 8.28
C TRP A 84 -0.43 8.52 8.88
N GLN A 85 -0.56 9.58 8.07
CA GLN A 85 -0.44 10.95 8.55
C GLN A 85 -1.49 11.29 9.62
N ALA A 86 -2.72 10.81 9.47
CA ALA A 86 -3.77 10.98 10.49
C ALA A 86 -3.40 10.31 11.84
N ARG A 87 -2.52 9.31 11.82
CA ARG A 87 -1.97 8.64 13.02
C ARG A 87 -0.61 9.22 13.46
N GLY A 88 -0.16 10.33 12.86
CA GLY A 88 1.15 10.92 13.13
C GLY A 88 2.34 10.07 12.64
N GLN A 89 2.10 9.11 11.74
CA GLN A 89 3.14 8.31 11.11
C GLN A 89 3.62 8.98 9.81
N PRO A 90 4.89 8.78 9.42
CA PRO A 90 5.41 9.32 8.17
C PRO A 90 4.75 8.66 6.96
N ASN A 91 4.48 9.46 5.93
CA ASN A 91 4.02 8.98 4.63
C ASN A 91 5.15 8.38 3.79
N THR A 92 4.86 7.89 2.59
CA THR A 92 5.85 7.29 1.68
C THR A 92 7.02 8.23 1.35
N LEU A 93 6.75 9.51 1.09
CA LEU A 93 7.77 10.50 0.73
C LEU A 93 8.71 10.81 1.92
N GLU A 94 8.14 10.94 3.11
CA GLU A 94 8.87 11.16 4.36
C GLU A 94 9.72 9.94 4.69
N LEU A 95 9.16 8.73 4.55
CA LEU A 95 9.91 7.48 4.74
C LEU A 95 11.06 7.33 3.75
N ALA A 96 10.85 7.67 2.47
CA ALA A 96 11.90 7.66 1.46
C ALA A 96 13.04 8.63 1.79
N SER A 97 12.75 9.74 2.48
CA SER A 97 13.76 10.68 2.97
C SER A 97 14.46 10.19 4.24
N LEU A 98 13.72 9.49 5.12
CA LEU A 98 14.26 8.95 6.37
C LEU A 98 15.13 7.71 6.16
N ALA A 99 14.81 6.85 5.18
CA ALA A 99 15.50 5.59 4.96
C ALA A 99 17.01 5.73 4.74
N PRO A 100 17.51 6.63 3.86
CA PRO A 100 18.95 6.84 3.70
C PRO A 100 19.65 7.33 4.97
N ALA A 101 19.01 8.25 5.71
CA ALA A 101 19.57 8.79 6.95
C ALA A 101 19.62 7.74 8.07
N PHE A 102 18.57 6.92 8.19
CA PHE A 102 18.55 5.77 9.08
C PHE A 102 19.63 4.76 8.70
N LEU A 103 19.74 4.44 7.42
CA LEU A 103 20.69 3.46 6.93
C LEU A 103 22.14 3.88 7.17
N ASP A 104 22.48 5.14 6.88
CA ASP A 104 23.79 5.71 7.17
C ASP A 104 24.11 5.65 8.67
N ALA A 105 23.15 6.06 9.52
CA ALA A 105 23.31 5.97 10.97
C ALA A 105 23.47 4.51 11.46
N TYR A 106 22.79 3.55 10.84
CA TYR A 106 22.88 2.14 11.22
C TYR A 106 24.19 1.49 10.76
N CYS A 107 24.64 1.75 9.52
CA CYS A 107 25.81 1.10 8.94
C CYS A 107 27.14 1.77 9.34
N ASN A 108 27.18 3.11 9.40
CA ASN A 108 28.42 3.86 9.59
C ASN A 108 28.58 4.40 11.02
N HIS A 109 27.47 4.61 11.73
CA HIS A 109 27.45 5.27 13.04
C HIS A 109 26.63 4.49 14.09
N TYR A 110 26.71 3.16 14.06
CA TYR A 110 25.89 2.29 14.90
C TYR A 110 25.99 2.61 16.40
N GLU A 111 27.21 2.87 16.89
CA GLU A 111 27.51 3.17 18.29
C GLU A 111 26.94 4.50 18.78
N ASP A 112 26.72 5.47 17.88
CA ASP A 112 26.09 6.76 18.21
C ASP A 112 24.61 6.60 18.56
N ARG A 113 24.02 5.42 18.29
CA ARG A 113 22.60 5.09 18.52
C ARG A 113 21.59 6.03 17.85
N LYS A 114 22.03 6.90 16.94
CA LYS A 114 21.16 7.82 16.18
C LYS A 114 20.09 7.07 15.38
N TRP A 115 20.39 5.85 14.92
CA TRP A 115 19.43 4.97 14.25
C TRP A 115 18.23 4.61 15.13
N GLN A 116 18.32 4.70 16.46
CA GLN A 116 17.22 4.42 17.38
C GLN A 116 16.14 5.53 17.39
N ALA A 117 16.39 6.67 16.75
CA ALA A 117 15.42 7.77 16.66
C ALA A 117 14.12 7.34 15.96
N VAL A 118 14.19 6.35 15.05
CA VAL A 118 13.01 5.84 14.34
C VAL A 118 12.15 4.91 15.21
N CYS A 119 12.65 4.41 16.34
CA CYS A 119 11.91 3.52 17.25
C CYS A 119 10.64 4.16 17.86
N ARG A 120 10.48 5.49 17.75
CA ARG A 120 9.23 6.20 18.06
C ARG A 120 8.04 5.79 17.18
N TYR A 121 8.30 5.30 15.97
CA TYR A 121 7.27 4.91 15.01
C TYR A 121 6.69 3.52 15.31
N GLU A 122 5.50 3.25 14.77
CA GLU A 122 4.83 1.94 14.88
C GLU A 122 5.58 0.84 14.11
N GLU A 123 5.34 -0.42 14.47
CA GLU A 123 6.04 -1.58 13.88
C GLU A 123 5.87 -1.65 12.34
N GLU A 124 4.69 -1.36 11.83
CA GLU A 124 4.44 -1.34 10.38
C GLU A 124 5.26 -0.27 9.66
N THR A 125 5.39 0.92 10.26
CA THR A 125 6.24 1.99 9.76
C THR A 125 7.71 1.60 9.76
N LEU A 126 8.18 0.92 10.82
CA LEU A 126 9.55 0.40 10.90
C LEU A 126 9.83 -0.62 9.80
N ARG A 127 8.88 -1.52 9.51
CA ARG A 127 9.02 -2.50 8.41
C ARG A 127 9.14 -1.81 7.05
N ARG A 128 8.28 -0.81 6.76
CA ARG A 128 8.36 -0.02 5.52
C ARG A 128 9.69 0.71 5.39
N LEU A 129 10.18 1.31 6.48
CA LEU A 129 11.50 1.97 6.51
C LEU A 129 12.62 0.98 6.18
N LEU A 130 12.57 -0.23 6.76
CA LEU A 130 13.53 -1.29 6.47
C LEU A 130 13.46 -1.73 5.02
N ASP A 131 12.26 -1.92 4.45
CA ASP A 131 12.12 -2.31 3.04
C ASP A 131 12.81 -1.30 2.10
N LEU A 132 12.58 0.00 2.31
CA LEU A 132 13.25 1.07 1.56
C LEU A 132 14.78 1.09 1.78
N SER A 133 15.21 0.85 3.02
CA SER A 133 16.64 0.78 3.35
C SER A 133 17.30 -0.43 2.68
N MET A 134 16.60 -1.56 2.59
CA MET A 134 17.07 -2.77 1.93
C MET A 134 17.13 -2.63 0.41
N GLU A 135 16.20 -1.89 -0.20
CA GLU A 135 16.28 -1.55 -1.63
C GLU A 135 17.52 -0.71 -1.95
N THR A 136 17.93 0.15 -1.00
CA THR A 136 19.15 0.96 -1.12
C THR A 136 20.42 0.11 -0.93
N LEU A 137 20.45 -0.79 0.05
CA LEU A 137 21.58 -1.68 0.31
C LEU A 137 21.76 -2.80 -0.73
N PHE A 138 20.65 -3.36 -1.19
CA PHE A 138 20.59 -4.49 -2.11
C PHE A 138 19.64 -4.13 -3.26
N PRO A 139 20.09 -3.26 -4.19
CA PRO A 139 19.34 -3.02 -5.41
C PRO A 139 19.10 -4.35 -6.13
N HIS A 140 18.02 -4.45 -6.91
CA HIS A 140 17.48 -5.71 -7.44
C HIS A 140 18.47 -6.65 -8.17
N GLU A 141 19.64 -6.15 -8.56
CA GLU A 141 20.70 -6.90 -9.26
C GLU A 141 21.91 -7.26 -8.38
N ALA A 142 21.97 -6.77 -7.13
CA ALA A 142 23.12 -6.91 -6.25
C ALA A 142 22.83 -7.82 -5.04
N GLY A 143 23.59 -8.92 -4.91
CA GLY A 143 23.66 -9.75 -3.70
C GLY A 143 22.87 -11.05 -3.74
N THR A 144 23.14 -11.95 -2.78
CA THR A 144 22.37 -13.20 -2.64
C THR A 144 21.12 -12.96 -1.79
N TYR A 145 20.01 -13.63 -2.12
CA TYR A 145 18.76 -13.57 -1.34
C TYR A 145 18.99 -13.82 0.16
N ARG A 146 19.90 -14.75 0.48
CA ARG A 146 20.24 -15.13 1.85
C ARG A 146 20.88 -14.00 2.63
N ASP A 147 21.78 -13.24 2.00
CA ASP A 147 22.45 -12.10 2.65
C ASP A 147 21.44 -10.99 2.91
N ARG A 148 20.59 -10.68 1.92
CA ARG A 148 19.50 -9.70 2.08
C ARG A 148 18.59 -10.07 3.25
N GLN A 149 18.14 -11.32 3.31
CA GLN A 149 17.25 -11.79 4.38
C GLN A 149 17.93 -11.72 5.75
N ARG A 150 19.20 -12.11 5.86
CA ARG A 150 19.96 -12.05 7.10
C ARG A 150 20.13 -10.62 7.60
N THR A 151 20.49 -9.69 6.71
CA THR A 151 20.63 -8.27 7.05
C THR A 151 19.30 -7.67 7.52
N TYR A 152 18.21 -7.93 6.79
CA TYR A 152 16.88 -7.47 7.20
C TYR A 152 16.51 -7.98 8.61
N GLN A 153 16.70 -9.27 8.88
CA GLN A 153 16.39 -9.86 10.18
C GLN A 153 17.23 -9.24 11.31
N GLN A 154 18.50 -8.96 11.06
CA GLN A 154 19.38 -8.33 12.04
C GLN A 154 18.92 -6.91 12.35
N MET A 155 18.71 -6.07 11.32
CA MET A 155 18.23 -4.69 11.50
C MET A 155 16.88 -4.65 12.23
N TYR A 156 15.95 -5.53 11.85
CA TYR A 156 14.65 -5.63 12.49
C TYR A 156 14.76 -6.01 13.97
N ARG A 157 15.61 -7.00 14.29
CA ARG A 157 15.84 -7.42 15.67
C ARG A 157 16.39 -6.26 16.52
N ASP A 158 17.35 -5.52 15.99
CA ASP A 158 17.96 -4.39 16.72
C ASP A 158 16.94 -3.28 16.99
N LEU A 159 16.07 -2.97 16.02
CA LEU A 159 14.97 -2.02 16.19
C LEU A 159 13.96 -2.46 17.25
N VAL A 160 13.59 -3.74 17.26
CA VAL A 160 12.66 -4.30 18.27
C VAL A 160 13.27 -4.20 19.67
N LEU A 161 14.55 -4.57 19.81
CA LEU A 161 15.25 -4.49 21.10
C LEU A 161 15.39 -3.04 21.58
N ALA A 162 15.77 -2.11 20.70
CA ALA A 162 15.87 -0.70 21.03
C ALA A 162 14.52 -0.09 21.42
N LYS A 163 13.45 -0.42 20.69
CA LYS A 163 12.09 0.04 21.00
C LYS A 163 11.60 -0.50 22.35
N ALA A 164 11.86 -1.79 22.65
CA ALA A 164 11.54 -2.37 23.95
C ALA A 164 12.30 -1.69 25.10
N ALA A 165 13.58 -1.38 24.89
CA ALA A 165 14.38 -0.65 25.87
C ALA A 165 13.85 0.79 26.10
N GLN A 166 13.42 1.48 25.05
CA GLN A 166 12.80 2.82 25.16
C GLN A 166 11.45 2.81 25.88
N ALA A 167 10.69 1.71 25.79
CA ALA A 167 9.41 1.58 26.49
C ALA A 167 9.56 1.22 27.98
N ALA A 168 10.73 0.71 28.38
CA ALA A 168 11.00 0.25 29.75
C ALA A 168 11.71 1.30 30.63
N GLY A 169 12.21 2.40 30.04
CA GLY A 169 12.84 3.51 30.73
C GLY A 169 11.91 4.71 30.84
#